data_AF-A0A183U6P5-F1
#
_entry.id   AF-A0A183U6P5-F1
#
_cell.length_a   1.000
_cell.length_b   1.000
_cell.length_c   1.000
_cell.angle_alpha   90.00
_cell.angle_beta   90.00
_cell.angle_gamma   90.00
#
_symmetry.space_group_name_H-M   'P 1'
#
loop_
_entity.id
_entity.type
_entity.pdbx_description
1 polymer ?
#
loop_
_entity_poly.entity_id
_entity_poly.type
_entity_poly.pdbx_seq_one_letter_code
_entity_poly.pdbx_strand_id
1 'polypeptide(L)'
;LTPLKKANVPIFFIVGGPGSGKGTQCDKIVAKYGLTHLSSGDLLRAEVKSGSPRGNELNKIMEQGQLVPLVSGAHLLKVFLR
;
A
#
# COMPACT_ATOMS: atom_id res chain seq x y z
N LEU A 1 -4.88 -13.42 4.64
CA LEU A 1 -5.68 -13.53 3.40
C LEU A 1 -6.99 -14.33 3.60
N THR A 2 -7.03 -15.28 4.54
CA THR A 2 -8.22 -16.09 4.85
C THR A 2 -9.45 -15.32 5.39
N PRO A 3 -9.31 -14.22 6.17
CA PRO A 3 -10.47 -13.44 6.64
C PRO A 3 -11.18 -12.65 5.52
N LEU A 4 -10.41 -11.98 4.67
CA LEU A 4 -10.96 -11.14 3.59
C LEU A 4 -11.75 -11.96 2.55
N LYS A 5 -11.28 -13.16 2.21
CA LYS A 5 -12.03 -14.07 1.32
C LYS A 5 -13.36 -14.53 1.93
N LYS A 6 -13.44 -14.67 3.26
CA LYS A 6 -14.68 -15.06 3.95
C LYS A 6 -15.66 -13.90 4.11
N ALA A 7 -15.16 -12.67 4.18
CA ALA A 7 -15.99 -11.48 4.39
C ALA A 7 -16.82 -11.07 3.15
N ASN A 8 -16.59 -11.69 1.98
CA ASN A 8 -17.29 -11.41 0.73
C ASN A 8 -17.33 -9.91 0.36
N VAL A 9 -16.25 -9.18 0.68
CA VAL A 9 -16.12 -7.75 0.39
C VAL A 9 -15.46 -7.58 -0.98
N PRO A 10 -15.97 -6.69 -1.86
CA PRO A 10 -15.33 -6.41 -3.14
C PRO A 10 -13.94 -5.78 -2.94
N ILE A 11 -12.94 -6.29 -3.66
CA ILE A 11 -11.57 -5.80 -3.64
C ILE A 11 -11.23 -5.25 -5.02
N PHE A 12 -10.84 -3.98 -5.07
CA PHE A 12 -10.45 -3.30 -6.31
C PHE A 12 -8.94 -3.06 -6.32
N PHE A 13 -8.26 -3.55 -7.36
CA PHE A 13 -6.85 -3.24 -7.60
C PHE A 13 -6.76 -2.11 -8.62
N ILE A 14 -6.20 -0.97 -8.21
CA ILE A 14 -6.00 0.19 -9.07
C ILE A 14 -4.50 0.30 -9.38
N VAL A 15 -4.15 0.10 -10.65
CA VAL A 15 -2.76 0.01 -11.13
C VAL A 15 -2.52 1.07 -12.22
N GLY A 16 -1.30 1.57 -12.31
CA GLY A 16 -0.92 2.62 -13.25
C GLY A 16 0.42 3.27 -12.89
N GLY A 17 1.08 3.89 -13.86
CA GLY A 17 2.41 4.51 -13.68
C GLY A 17 2.44 5.68 -12.68
N PRO A 18 3.64 6.14 -12.27
CA PRO A 18 3.78 7.35 -11.45
C PRO A 18 3.06 8.56 -12.10
N GLY A 19 2.42 9.41 -11.29
CA GLY A 19 1.70 10.58 -11.79
C GLY A 19 0.35 10.31 -12.48
N SER A 20 -0.07 9.05 -12.69
CA SER A 20 -1.30 8.71 -13.40
C SER A 20 -2.63 9.03 -12.66
N GLY A 21 -2.57 9.73 -11.51
CA GLY A 21 -3.76 10.16 -10.77
C GLY A 21 -4.50 9.07 -9.98
N LYS A 22 -3.90 7.89 -9.74
CA LYS A 22 -4.53 6.78 -8.99
C LYS A 22 -5.05 7.22 -7.63
N GLY A 23 -4.22 7.88 -6.83
CA GLY A 23 -4.60 8.34 -5.48
C GLY A 23 -5.84 9.22 -5.52
N THR A 24 -5.85 10.21 -6.42
CA THR A 24 -7.00 11.09 -6.63
C THR A 24 -8.27 10.33 -7.02
N GLN A 25 -8.17 9.28 -7.83
CA GLN A 25 -9.32 8.45 -8.17
C GLN A 25 -9.75 7.55 -7.01
N CYS A 26 -8.81 6.97 -6.27
CA CYS A 26 -9.09 6.22 -5.05
C CYS A 26 -9.86 7.08 -4.03
N ASP A 27 -9.44 8.33 -3.81
CA ASP A 27 -10.09 9.24 -2.86
C ASP A 27 -11.55 9.52 -3.26
N LYS A 28 -11.82 9.70 -4.56
CA LYS A 28 -13.19 9.84 -5.07
C LYS A 28 -14.01 8.57 -4.89
N ILE A 29 -13.43 7.40 -5.11
CA ILE A 29 -14.08 6.09 -4.93
C ILE A 29 -14.42 5.88 -3.44
N VAL A 30 -13.50 6.18 -2.53
CA VAL A 30 -13.72 6.13 -1.08
C VAL A 30 -14.89 7.03 -0.70
N ALA A 31 -14.86 8.30 -1.11
CA ALA A 31 -15.90 9.26 -0.79
C ALA A 31 -17.27 8.85 -1.33
N LYS A 32 -17.32 8.25 -2.53
CA LYS A 32 -18.58 7.85 -3.18
C LYS A 32 -19.18 6.55 -2.63
N TYR A 33 -18.35 5.58 -2.27
CA TYR A 33 -18.81 4.22 -1.97
C TYR A 33 -18.50 3.75 -0.54
N GLY A 34 -17.87 4.58 0.30
CA GLY A 34 -17.55 4.24 1.69
C GLY A 34 -16.52 3.11 1.82
N LEU A 35 -15.67 2.91 0.80
CA LEU A 35 -14.64 1.87 0.81
C LEU A 35 -13.40 2.33 1.59
N THR A 36 -12.59 1.38 2.06
CA THR A 36 -11.28 1.66 2.65
C THR A 36 -10.21 1.69 1.57
N HIS A 37 -9.44 2.78 1.49
CA HIS A 37 -8.28 2.87 0.61
C HIS A 37 -7.04 2.28 1.26
N LEU A 38 -6.45 1.28 0.61
CA LEU A 38 -5.17 0.69 0.97
C LEU A 38 -4.11 1.07 -0.06
N SER A 39 -3.12 1.84 0.37
CA SER A 39 -2.04 2.33 -0.49
C SER A 39 -0.71 1.73 -0.03
N SER A 40 -0.13 0.84 -0.86
CA SER A 40 1.19 0.27 -0.59
C SER A 40 2.26 1.35 -0.48
N GLY A 41 2.14 2.43 -1.26
CA GLY A 41 3.03 3.58 -1.16
C GLY A 41 2.97 4.28 0.19
N ASP A 42 1.78 4.42 0.79
CA ASP A 42 1.64 5.06 2.10
C ASP A 42 2.17 4.17 3.22
N LEU A 43 1.93 2.85 3.15
CA LEU A 43 2.51 1.89 4.09
C LEU A 43 4.04 1.91 4.05
N LEU A 44 4.61 1.95 2.85
CA LEU A 44 6.07 2.03 2.67
C LEU A 44 6.64 3.35 3.20
N ARG A 45 6.01 4.48 2.87
CA ARG A 45 6.42 5.80 3.37
C ARG A 45 6.30 5.91 4.89
N ALA A 46 5.27 5.30 5.49
CA ALA A 46 5.10 5.25 6.94
C ALA A 46 6.22 4.42 7.61
N GLU A 47 6.58 3.28 7.02
CA GLU A 47 7.69 2.46 7.51
C GLU A 47 9.04 3.19 7.39
N VAL A 48 9.28 3.89 6.28
CA VAL A 48 10.48 4.75 6.12
C VAL A 48 10.52 5.82 7.21
N LYS A 49 9.39 6.51 7.46
CA LYS A 49 9.28 7.53 8.51
C LYS A 49 9.49 7.00 9.93
N SER A 50 9.29 5.70 10.15
CA SER A 50 9.52 5.09 11.47
C SER A 50 11.00 5.09 11.88
N GLY A 51 11.93 5.25 10.93
CA GLY A 51 13.37 5.17 11.18
C GLY A 51 13.86 3.76 11.55
N SER A 52 13.02 2.73 11.41
CA SER A 52 13.40 1.35 11.68
C SER A 52 14.55 0.91 10.74
N PRO A 53 15.35 -0.11 11.13
CA PRO A 53 16.38 -0.66 10.25
C PRO A 53 15.82 -1.04 8.87
N ARG A 54 14.62 -1.62 8.85
CA ARG A 54 13.87 -1.94 7.63
C ARG A 54 13.44 -0.69 6.87
N GLY A 55 12.95 0.34 7.56
CA GLY A 55 12.59 1.62 6.96
C GLY A 55 13.77 2.25 6.21
N ASN A 56 14.97 2.16 6.78
CA ASN A 56 16.19 2.65 6.14
C ASN A 56 16.57 1.85 4.89
N GLU A 57 16.42 0.53 4.91
CA GLU A 57 16.63 -0.31 3.71
C GLU A 57 15.61 0.01 2.61
N LEU A 58 14.33 0.15 2.99
CA LEU A 58 13.26 0.54 2.06
C LEU A 58 13.52 1.90 1.44
N ASN A 59 14.00 2.89 2.22
CA ASN A 59 14.30 4.22 1.70
C ASN A 59 15.36 4.16 0.58
N LYS A 60 16.45 3.39 0.80
CA LYS A 60 17.51 3.21 -0.20
C LYS A 60 16.98 2.61 -1.51
N ILE A 61 16.15 1.57 -1.42
CA ILE A 61 15.55 0.93 -2.61
C ILE A 61 14.64 1.90 -3.36
N MET A 62 13.81 2.65 -2.63
CA MET A 62 12.87 3.62 -3.20
C MET A 62 13.57 4.80 -3.86
N GLU A 63 14.64 5.34 -3.25
CA GLU A 63 15.46 6.42 -3.82
C GLU A 63 16.15 5.99 -5.13
N GLN A 64 16.51 4.71 -5.25
CA GLN A 64 17.08 4.13 -6.47
C GLN A 64 16.02 3.85 -7.55
N GLY A 65 14.74 4.14 -7.30
CA GLY A 65 13.65 3.84 -8.22
C GLY A 65 13.42 2.34 -8.43
N GLN A 66 13.94 1.50 -7.54
CA GLN A 66 13.84 0.05 -7.64
C GLN A 66 12.50 -0.45 -7.08
N LEU A 67 12.09 -1.62 -7.56
CA LEU A 67 10.91 -2.29 -7.04
C LEU A 67 11.18 -2.82 -5.62
N VAL A 68 10.31 -2.46 -4.69
CA VAL A 68 10.36 -3.01 -3.33
C VAL A 68 10.04 -4.51 -3.36
N PRO A 69 10.85 -5.37 -2.71
CA PRO A 69 10.61 -6.80 -2.66
C PRO A 69 9.23 -7.17 -2.11
N LEU A 70 8.61 -8.18 -2.73
CA LEU A 70 7.26 -8.66 -2.37
C LEU A 70 7.14 -9.03 -0.88
N VAL A 71 8.18 -9.59 -0.29
CA VAL A 71 8.21 -10.01 1.12
C VAL A 71 8.02 -8.83 2.07
N SER A 72 8.70 -7.71 1.79
CA SER A 72 8.61 -6.48 2.59
C SER A 72 7.22 -5.85 2.45
N GLY A 73 6.68 -5.77 1.23
CA GLY A 73 5.32 -5.26 0.99
C GLY A 73 4.23 -6.12 1.66
N ALA A 74 4.35 -7.45 1.57
CA ALA A 74 3.39 -8.37 2.17
C ALA A 74 3.39 -8.32 3.70
N HIS A 75 4.54 -8.05 4.33
CA HIS A 75 4.61 -7.85 5.77
C HIS A 75 3.85 -6.60 6.20
N LEU A 76 4.06 -5.46 5.53
CA LEU A 76 3.38 -4.20 5.86
C LEU A 76 1.87 -4.31 5.72
N LEU A 77 1.39 -5.01 4.68
CA LEU A 77 -0.02 -5.26 4.50
C LEU A 77 -0.61 -6.13 5.63
N LYS A 78 0.14 -7.11 6.13
CA LYS A 78 -0.28 -7.93 7.29
C LYS A 78 -0.34 -7.12 8.59
N VAL A 79 0.57 -6.17 8.78
CA VAL A 79 0.56 -5.30 9.96
C VAL A 79 -0.67 -4.39 9.95
N PHE A 80 -1.02 -3.83 8.80
CA PHE A 80 -2.18 -2.95 8.66
C PHE A 80 -3.53 -3.68 8.78
N LEU A 81 -3.61 -4.93 8.31
CA LEU A 81 -4.83 -5.74 8.31
C LEU A 81 -5.01 -6.60 9.57
N ARG A 82 -4.18 -6.41 10.60
CA ARG A 82 -4.42 -6.99 11.93
C ARG A 82 -5.43 -6.14 12.70
#